data_AF-A0A6S6WD86-F1
#
_entry.id   AF-A0A6S6WD86-F1
#
_cell.length_a   1.000
_cell.length_b   1.000
_cell.length_c   1.000
_cell.angle_alpha   90.00
_cell.angle_beta   90.00
_cell.angle_gamma   90.00
#
_symmetry.space_group_name_H-M   'P 1'
#
loop_
_entity.id
_entity.type
_entity.pdbx_description
1 polymer ?
#
loop_
_entity_poly.entity_id
_entity_poly.type
_entity_poly.pdbx_seq_one_letter_code
_entity_poly.pdbx_strand_id
1 'polypeptide(L)'
;MAFDVGKVQRANPDRDFRNVKENTIETVEGRGQIIEWRKSMVTVYEKDNEGKQKGTALYDHLEGQLKVEIGWELYIAGGKFVEV
;
A
#
# COMPACT_ATOMS: atom_id res chain seq x y z
N MET A 1 -1.19 -13.74 15.92
CA MET A 1 -1.87 -12.43 15.81
C MET A 1 -2.34 -12.29 14.38
N ALA A 2 -3.64 -12.20 14.17
CA ALA A 2 -4.23 -12.08 12.84
C ALA A 2 -4.01 -10.66 12.29
N PHE A 3 -3.76 -10.56 10.99
CA PHE A 3 -3.67 -9.30 10.26
C PHE A 3 -5.01 -8.56 10.41
N ASP A 4 -4.99 -7.35 10.99
CA ASP A 4 -6.19 -6.51 11.06
C ASP A 4 -6.39 -5.84 9.69
N VAL A 5 -7.32 -6.38 8.92
CA VAL A 5 -7.74 -5.91 7.60
C VAL A 5 -8.37 -4.51 7.68
N GLY A 6 -8.67 -3.99 8.88
CA GLY A 6 -9.27 -2.69 9.12
C GLY A 6 -8.37 -1.46 8.92
N LYS A 7 -7.11 -1.62 8.50
CA LYS A 7 -6.16 -0.50 8.36
C LYS A 7 -6.22 0.24 7.02
N VAL A 8 -6.77 -0.37 5.98
CA VAL A 8 -6.96 0.32 4.69
C VAL A 8 -8.17 1.22 4.79
N GLN A 9 -7.96 2.50 4.50
CA GLN A 9 -9.00 3.51 4.47
C GLN A 9 -9.39 3.81 3.02
N ARG A 10 -10.56 4.41 2.81
CA ARG A 10 -10.96 4.89 1.48
C ARG A 10 -9.96 5.94 1.00
N ALA A 11 -9.65 5.91 -0.30
CA ALA A 11 -8.88 6.97 -0.94
C ALA A 11 -9.56 8.33 -0.76
N ASN A 12 -8.77 9.40 -0.76
CA ASN A 12 -9.32 10.75 -0.70
C ASN A 12 -9.92 11.08 -2.08
N PRO A 13 -11.23 11.40 -2.18
CA PRO A 13 -11.85 11.69 -3.47
C PRO A 13 -11.20 12.89 -4.17
N ASP A 14 -10.68 13.86 -3.41
CA ASP A 14 -10.13 15.12 -3.91
C ASP A 14 -8.65 15.02 -4.33
N ARG A 15 -7.99 13.87 -4.11
CA ARG A 15 -6.60 13.68 -4.51
C ARG A 15 -6.48 13.64 -6.04
N ASP A 16 -5.60 14.50 -6.57
CA ASP A 16 -5.34 14.57 -8.01
C ASP A 16 -4.27 13.56 -8.46
N PHE A 17 -4.67 12.62 -9.31
CA PHE A 17 -3.80 11.60 -9.93
C PHE A 17 -3.53 11.88 -11.43
N ARG A 18 -3.94 13.04 -11.97
CA ARG A 18 -3.84 13.32 -13.41
C ARG A 18 -2.39 13.28 -13.92
N ASN A 19 -1.45 13.80 -13.13
CA ASN A 19 -0.03 13.86 -13.49
C ASN A 19 0.79 12.69 -12.91
N VAL A 20 0.14 11.73 -12.25
CA VAL A 20 0.80 10.54 -11.71
C VAL A 20 0.96 9.53 -12.83
N LYS A 21 2.19 9.04 -13.03
CA LYS A 21 2.50 8.04 -14.04
C LYS A 21 1.79 6.73 -13.70
N GLU A 22 1.29 6.03 -14.72
CA GLU A 22 0.81 4.67 -14.51
C GLU A 22 1.97 3.76 -14.13
N ASN A 23 1.74 2.99 -13.07
CA ASN A 23 2.67 2.00 -12.59
C ASN A 23 2.33 0.63 -13.20
N THR A 24 3.35 -0.15 -13.51
CA THR A 24 3.21 -1.56 -13.86
C THR A 24 3.30 -2.41 -12.59
N ILE A 25 4.43 -2.31 -11.88
CA ILE A 25 4.71 -3.00 -10.61
C ILE A 25 5.71 -2.14 -9.83
N GLU A 26 5.44 -1.86 -8.55
CA GLU A 26 6.40 -1.21 -7.65
C GLU A 26 6.26 -1.73 -6.22
N THR A 27 7.40 -1.76 -5.51
CA THR A 27 7.44 -2.09 -4.08
C THR A 27 7.82 -0.84 -3.30
N VAL A 28 7.02 -0.48 -2.31
CA VAL A 28 7.25 0.67 -1.44
C VAL A 28 7.62 0.17 -0.04
N GLU A 29 8.81 0.55 0.43
CA GLU A 29 9.25 0.26 1.80
C GLU A 29 8.60 1.22 2.81
N GLY A 30 8.14 0.65 3.93
CA GLY A 30 7.50 1.37 5.00
C GLY A 30 8.47 2.19 5.83
N ARG A 31 8.14 3.47 5.97
CA ARG A 31 8.83 4.52 6.73
C ARG A 31 7.83 5.29 7.62
N GLY A 32 6.59 4.83 7.72
CA GLY A 32 5.49 5.51 8.40
C GLY A 32 4.72 6.51 7.52
N GLN A 33 4.98 6.53 6.22
CA GLN A 33 4.29 7.38 5.24
C GLN A 33 2.91 6.81 4.87
N ILE A 34 2.02 7.66 4.36
CA ILE A 34 0.74 7.23 3.80
C ILE A 34 0.91 7.04 2.30
N ILE A 35 0.51 5.86 1.81
CA ILE A 35 0.42 5.58 0.38
C ILE A 35 -1.05 5.55 -0.01
N GLU A 36 -1.42 6.36 -1.00
CA GLU A 36 -2.75 6.41 -1.60
C GLU A 36 -2.67 5.85 -3.03
N TRP A 37 -3.56 4.93 -3.39
CA TRP A 37 -3.58 4.29 -4.72
C TRP A 37 -4.95 4.34 -5.39
N ARG A 38 -4.94 4.26 -6.72
CA ARG A 38 -6.13 4.13 -7.57
C ARG A 38 -5.89 3.17 -8.73
N LYS A 39 -6.89 2.33 -9.02
CA LYS A 39 -6.85 1.26 -10.01
C LYS A 39 -5.66 0.29 -9.83
N SER A 40 -5.24 0.06 -8.58
CA SER A 40 -4.09 -0.76 -8.25
C SER A 40 -4.47 -1.92 -7.36
N MET A 41 -3.88 -3.09 -7.61
CA MET A 41 -3.89 -4.21 -6.68
C MET A 41 -2.76 -4.03 -5.67
N VAL A 42 -3.05 -4.25 -4.39
CA VAL A 42 -2.10 -3.96 -3.32
C VAL A 42 -1.95 -5.16 -2.39
N THR A 43 -0.69 -5.55 -2.16
CA THR A 43 -0.32 -6.58 -1.19
C THR A 43 0.63 -5.99 -0.16
N VAL A 44 0.32 -6.15 1.13
CA VAL A 44 1.22 -5.78 2.22
C VAL A 44 1.98 -7.01 2.69
N TYR A 45 3.29 -6.86 2.88
CA TYR A 45 4.15 -7.80 3.57
C TYR A 45 4.64 -7.17 4.87
N GLU A 46 4.40 -7.80 6.00
CA GLU A 46 5.02 -7.42 7.28
C GLU A 46 6.29 -8.25 7.47
N LYS A 47 7.41 -7.59 7.78
CA LYS A 47 8.65 -8.22 8.20
C LYS A 47 8.80 -8.13 9.72
N ASP A 48 9.40 -9.15 10.30
CA ASP A 48 9.84 -9.12 11.69
C ASP A 48 11.19 -8.40 11.86
N ASN A 49 11.69 -8.34 13.09
CA ASN A 49 12.95 -7.68 13.43
C ASN A 49 14.18 -8.35 12.81
N GLU A 50 14.04 -9.57 12.28
CA GLU A 50 15.09 -10.29 11.54
C GLU A 50 14.96 -10.09 10.02
N GLY A 51 14.00 -9.28 9.57
CA GLY A 51 13.70 -9.06 8.15
C GLY A 51 12.94 -10.19 7.48
N LYS A 52 12.44 -11.18 8.23
CA LYS A 52 11.68 -12.31 7.69
C LYS A 52 10.20 -11.96 7.60
N GLN A 53 9.55 -12.46 6.56
CA GLN A 53 8.12 -12.26 6.37
C GLN A 53 7.32 -12.91 7.51
N LYS A 54 6.59 -12.07 8.25
CA LYS A 54 5.74 -12.45 9.38
C LYS A 54 4.28 -12.58 8.98
N GLY A 55 3.84 -11.83 7.96
CA GLY A 55 2.50 -11.97 7.41
C GLY A 55 2.29 -11.23 6.11
N THR A 56 1.17 -11.54 5.46
CA THR A 56 0.78 -10.98 4.17
C THR A 56 -0.72 -10.73 4.13
N ALA A 57 -1.11 -9.58 3.58
CA ALA A 57 -2.50 -9.28 3.27
C ALA A 57 -2.63 -8.76 1.85
N LEU A 58 -3.51 -9.38 1.08
CA LEU A 58 -3.96 -8.87 -0.22
C LEU A 58 -5.18 -7.98 0.01
N TYR A 59 -5.20 -6.82 -0.62
CA TYR A 59 -6.34 -5.92 -0.60
C TYR A 59 -7.02 -5.90 -1.96
N ASP A 60 -8.26 -6.39 -2.00
CA ASP A 60 -9.09 -6.46 -3.21
C ASP A 60 -9.64 -5.09 -3.65
N HIS A 61 -9.35 -4.04 -2.88
CA HIS A 61 -9.77 -2.68 -3.19
C HIS A 61 -8.81 -2.03 -4.18
N LEU A 62 -9.32 -1.77 -5.38
CA LEU A 62 -8.58 -1.05 -6.42
C LEU A 62 -8.25 0.39 -6.06
N GLU A 63 -8.88 0.95 -5.03
CA GLU A 63 -8.63 2.31 -4.54
C GLU A 63 -8.60 2.29 -3.02
N GLY A 64 -7.63 3.00 -2.43
CA GLY A 64 -7.48 3.05 -0.99
C GLY A 64 -6.29 3.87 -0.56
N GLN A 65 -6.14 3.99 0.75
CA GLN A 65 -4.93 4.50 1.36
C GLN A 65 -4.53 3.65 2.56
N LEU A 66 -3.23 3.56 2.82
CA LEU A 66 -2.66 2.84 3.94
C LEU A 66 -1.42 3.57 4.44
N LYS A 67 -1.30 3.67 5.77
CA LYS A 67 -0.02 4.04 6.39
C LYS A 67 0.90 2.83 6.41
N VAL A 68 2.02 2.91 5.71
CA VAL A 68 2.99 1.81 5.59
C VAL A 68 4.03 1.97 6.69
N GLU A 69 3.88 1.19 7.75
CA GLU A 69 4.74 1.28 8.95
C GLU A 69 6.15 0.73 8.68
N ILE A 70 7.11 1.13 9.52
CA ILE A 70 8.49 0.58 9.45
C ILE A 70 8.45 -0.94 9.61
N GLY A 71 9.18 -1.63 8.72
CA GLY A 71 9.17 -3.10 8.64
C GLY A 71 8.05 -3.65 7.74
N TRP A 72 7.25 -2.81 7.09
CA TRP A 72 6.27 -3.25 6.10
C TRP A 72 6.78 -2.98 4.68
N GLU A 73 6.31 -3.76 3.73
CA GLU A 73 6.48 -3.54 2.29
C GLU A 73 5.12 -3.56 1.62
N LEU A 74 4.88 -2.56 0.78
CA LEU A 74 3.67 -2.45 -0.01
C LEU A 74 4.00 -2.78 -1.46
N TYR A 75 3.49 -3.90 -1.94
CA TYR A 75 3.58 -4.27 -3.35
C TYR A 75 2.34 -3.76 -4.08
N ILE A 76 2.56 -2.89 -5.07
CA ILE A 76 1.51 -2.21 -5.83
C ILE A 76 1.65 -2.62 -7.29
N ALA A 77 0.59 -3.23 -7.84
CA ALA A 77 0.54 -3.64 -9.23
C ALA A 77 -0.55 -2.88 -9.99
N GLY A 78 -0.17 -2.32 -11.14
CA GLY A 78 -1.05 -1.53 -12.00
C GLY A 78 -1.41 -0.15 -11.41
N GLY A 79 -2.24 0.59 -12.15
CA GLY A 79 -2.87 1.82 -11.68
C GLY A 79 -1.88 2.94 -11.39
N LYS A 80 -2.14 3.70 -10.33
CA LYS A 80 -1.36 4.87 -9.92
C LYS A 80 -1.32 4.94 -8.39
N PHE A 81 -0.21 5.40 -7.83
CA PHE A 81 -0.11 5.66 -6.39
C PHE A 81 0.71 6.93 -6.11
N VAL A 82 0.52 7.50 -4.92
CA VAL A 82 1.28 8.64 -4.41
C VAL A 82 1.62 8.45 -2.94
N GLU A 83 2.78 8.96 -2.54
CA GLU A 83 3.13 9.16 -1.13
C GLU A 83 2.58 10.51 -0.65
N VAL A 84 1.96 10.53 0.53
CA VAL A 84 1.32 11.71 1.16
C VAL A 84 2.04 12.09 2.44
#